data_AF-A0ABD6F6T5-F1
#
_entry.id   AF-A0ABD6F6T5-F1
#
_cell.length_a   1.000
_cell.length_b   1.000
_cell.length_c   1.000
_cell.angle_alpha   90.00
_cell.angle_beta   90.00
_cell.angle_gamma   90.00
#
_symmetry.space_group_name_H-M   'P 1'
#
loop_
_entity.id
_entity.type
_entity.pdbx_description
1 polymer ?
#
loop_
_entity_poly.entity_id
_entity_poly.type
_entity_poly.pdbx_seq_one_letter_code
_entity_poly.pdbx_strand_id
1 'polypeptide(L)'
;MTRRSRGPVAAAALVAALAGCMHYDRHHDERHGPPSHARGADAGARVNVPPGHMPPPGQCRIWYPDRPPGQQPPSGDCRELGRRVPEDAVLIRGR
;
A
#
# COMPACT_ATOMS: atom_id res chain seq x y z
N MET A 1 -31.38 61.86 -40.45
CA MET A 1 -31.19 62.61 -39.18
C MET A 1 -32.33 62.14 -38.27
N THR A 2 -32.12 61.38 -37.18
CA THR A 2 -31.49 61.83 -35.93
C THR A 2 -31.03 60.61 -35.12
N ARG A 3 -29.74 60.61 -34.78
CA ARG A 3 -29.08 59.71 -33.85
C ARG A 3 -29.11 60.37 -32.46
N ARG A 4 -29.70 59.74 -31.44
CA ARG A 4 -29.46 60.05 -30.02
C ARG A 4 -30.06 58.92 -29.17
N SER A 5 -29.30 57.93 -28.70
CA SER A 5 -28.19 57.91 -27.73
C SER A 5 -28.62 58.04 -26.27
N ARG A 6 -28.34 56.96 -25.51
CA ARG A 6 -28.09 56.86 -24.05
C ARG A 6 -29.36 56.96 -23.17
N GLY A 7 -29.62 56.09 -22.21
CA GLY A 7 -28.75 55.15 -21.50
C GLY A 7 -29.55 54.35 -20.47
N PRO A 8 -28.86 53.74 -19.47
CA PRO A 8 -29.22 52.49 -18.80
C PRO A 8 -30.38 52.70 -17.82
N VAL A 9 -31.13 51.72 -17.35
CA VAL A 9 -30.72 50.76 -16.32
C VAL A 9 -31.89 49.79 -16.16
N ALA A 10 -31.64 48.49 -16.28
CA ALA A 10 -32.34 47.49 -15.49
C ALA A 10 -31.42 46.27 -15.47
N ALA A 11 -30.64 46.17 -14.39
CA ALA A 11 -29.88 44.98 -14.08
C ALA A 11 -30.86 43.80 -13.97
N ALA A 12 -30.96 43.03 -15.05
CA ALA A 12 -31.77 41.83 -15.09
C ALA A 12 -30.86 40.63 -14.80
N ALA A 13 -31.09 40.07 -13.62
CA ALA A 13 -30.87 38.69 -13.22
C ALA A 13 -29.46 38.11 -13.42
N LEU A 14 -28.80 37.95 -12.27
CA LEU A 14 -27.89 36.83 -12.00
C LEU A 14 -28.50 35.52 -12.53
N VAL A 15 -27.99 35.05 -13.66
CA VAL A 15 -28.01 33.62 -13.97
C VAL A 15 -26.55 33.23 -14.06
N ALA A 16 -26.05 32.65 -12.96
CA ALA A 16 -24.79 31.94 -12.96
C ALA A 16 -24.94 30.78 -13.96
N ALA A 17 -24.57 31.04 -15.22
CA ALA A 17 -24.42 30.00 -16.21
C ALA A 17 -23.42 29.00 -15.62
N LEU A 18 -23.89 27.77 -15.49
CA LEU A 18 -23.22 26.65 -14.83
C LEU A 18 -21.88 26.38 -15.51
N ALA A 19 -20.86 27.15 -15.12
CA ALA A 19 -19.47 26.85 -15.34
C ALA A 19 -19.09 25.69 -14.42
N GLY A 20 -19.63 24.51 -14.71
CA GLY A 20 -19.00 23.28 -14.31
C GLY A 20 -17.81 23.05 -15.23
N CYS A 21 -16.69 23.76 -15.00
CA CYS A 21 -15.42 23.30 -15.54
C CYS A 21 -15.22 21.89 -14.99
N MET A 22 -15.42 20.88 -15.83
CA MET A 22 -15.06 19.50 -15.52
C MET A 22 -13.54 19.42 -15.51
N HIS A 23 -12.91 19.93 -14.46
CA HIS A 23 -11.60 19.43 -14.07
C HIS A 23 -11.85 18.00 -13.62
N TYR A 24 -11.63 17.06 -14.53
CA TYR A 24 -11.17 15.75 -14.12
C TYR A 24 -9.82 15.98 -13.45
N ASP A 25 -9.82 16.34 -12.18
CA ASP A 25 -8.70 16.05 -11.31
C ASP A 25 -8.65 14.53 -11.22
N ARG A 26 -8.03 13.91 -12.22
CA ARG A 26 -7.60 12.53 -12.16
C ARG A 26 -6.33 12.49 -11.31
N HIS A 27 -6.43 12.97 -10.07
CA HIS A 27 -5.52 12.57 -9.00
C HIS A 27 -5.89 11.14 -8.59
N HIS A 28 -5.53 10.19 -9.45
CA HIS A 28 -5.36 8.81 -9.05
C HIS A 28 -3.87 8.50 -9.06
N ASP A 29 -3.15 9.18 -8.18
CA ASP A 29 -1.84 8.74 -7.72
C ASP A 29 -1.99 8.29 -6.26
N GLU A 30 -2.84 7.29 -6.01
CA GLU A 30 -3.08 6.80 -4.65
C GLU A 30 -3.35 5.30 -4.53
N ARG A 31 -2.93 4.46 -5.49
CA ARG A 31 -2.80 3.01 -5.22
C ARG A 31 -1.62 2.34 -5.91
N HIS A 32 -0.46 2.99 -5.93
CA HIS A 32 0.77 2.25 -5.61
C HIS A 32 0.82 2.08 -4.09
N GLY A 33 -0.13 1.29 -3.55
CA GLY A 33 0.14 0.65 -2.27
C GLY A 33 1.44 -0.15 -2.45
N PRO A 34 2.36 -0.17 -1.47
CA PRO A 34 3.53 -1.04 -1.58
C PRO A 34 3.02 -2.44 -1.94
N PRO A 35 3.67 -3.16 -2.88
CA PRO A 35 3.23 -4.50 -3.24
C PRO A 35 3.02 -5.27 -1.95
N SER A 36 1.88 -5.95 -1.80
CA SER A 36 1.50 -6.73 -0.61
C SER A 36 2.51 -7.83 -0.25
N HIS A 37 3.61 -7.95 -0.99
CA HIS A 37 4.81 -8.71 -0.67
C HIS A 37 5.71 -8.04 0.38
N ALA A 38 5.47 -6.77 0.71
CA ALA A 38 6.21 -6.05 1.74
C ALA A 38 5.80 -6.40 3.18
N ARG A 39 4.92 -7.39 3.41
CA ARG A 39 4.69 -7.97 4.75
C ARG A 39 5.65 -9.12 5.09
N GLY A 40 6.50 -9.54 4.15
CA GLY A 40 7.42 -10.67 4.33
C GLY A 40 8.88 -10.29 4.59
N ALA A 41 9.24 -9.00 4.50
CA ALA A 41 10.63 -8.56 4.63
C ALA A 41 10.94 -7.95 6.01
N ASP A 42 9.91 -7.42 6.68
CA ASP A 42 9.97 -6.66 7.93
C ASP A 42 9.33 -7.41 9.11
N ALA A 43 8.48 -8.42 8.88
CA ALA A 43 7.95 -9.28 9.95
C ALA A 43 9.06 -10.02 10.73
N GLY A 44 10.20 -10.29 10.09
CA GLY A 44 11.39 -10.83 10.75
C GLY A 44 12.01 -9.88 11.79
N ALA A 45 11.66 -8.59 11.80
CA ALA A 45 12.22 -7.62 12.73
C ALA A 45 11.60 -7.69 14.14
N ARG A 46 10.51 -8.43 14.35
CA ARG A 46 9.82 -8.52 15.65
C ARG A 46 10.03 -9.83 16.39
N VAL A 47 10.63 -10.84 15.76
CA VAL A 47 10.86 -12.16 16.39
C VAL A 47 12.33 -12.32 16.75
N ASN A 48 12.60 -12.69 18.02
CA ASN A 48 13.96 -12.99 18.47
C ASN A 48 14.33 -14.41 18.03
N VAL A 49 15.07 -14.52 16.91
CA VAL A 49 15.59 -15.80 16.41
C VAL A 49 17.00 -15.99 16.97
N PRO A 50 17.28 -17.03 17.77
CA PRO A 50 18.61 -17.28 18.28
C PRO A 50 19.65 -17.49 17.17
N PRO A 51 20.92 -17.08 17.38
CA PRO A 51 22.00 -17.41 16.46
C PRO A 51 22.04 -18.90 16.12
N GLY A 52 22.35 -19.22 14.86
CA GLY A 52 22.35 -20.60 14.35
C GLY A 52 20.97 -21.18 13.99
N HIS A 53 19.87 -20.52 14.34
CA HIS A 53 18.51 -20.94 13.95
C HIS A 53 17.93 -20.16 12.77
N MET A 54 18.67 -19.15 12.32
CA MET A 54 18.35 -18.38 11.13
C MET A 54 18.48 -19.27 9.88
N PRO A 55 17.56 -19.19 8.91
CA PRO A 55 17.74 -19.83 7.63
C PRO A 55 19.07 -19.48 6.95
N PRO A 56 19.64 -20.41 6.18
CA PRO A 56 20.82 -20.09 5.36
C PRO A 56 20.46 -19.02 4.29
N PRO A 57 21.46 -18.27 3.79
CA PRO A 57 21.23 -17.24 2.78
C PRO A 57 20.42 -17.74 1.59
N GLY A 58 19.43 -16.95 1.17
CA GLY A 58 18.56 -17.29 0.04
C GLY A 58 17.39 -18.24 0.37
N GLN A 59 17.33 -18.81 1.58
CA GLN A 59 16.19 -19.60 2.05
C GLN A 59 15.30 -18.80 3.01
N CYS A 60 14.06 -19.26 3.16
CA CYS A 60 13.13 -18.76 4.16
C CYS A 60 12.72 -19.86 5.13
N ARG A 61 12.12 -19.48 6.26
CA ARG A 61 11.54 -20.40 7.24
C ARG A 61 10.32 -19.76 7.86
N ILE A 62 9.30 -20.57 8.12
CA ILE A 62 8.14 -20.16 8.93
C ILE A 62 8.55 -20.30 10.39
N TRP A 63 8.49 -19.20 11.14
CA TRP A 63 8.88 -19.12 12.54
C TRP A 63 7.66 -18.90 13.42
N TYR A 64 7.44 -19.79 14.37
CA TYR A 64 6.37 -19.69 15.36
C TYR A 64 6.93 -19.15 16.67
N PRO A 65 6.51 -17.97 17.16
CA PRO A 65 7.02 -17.39 18.41
C PRO A 65 6.86 -18.31 19.63
N ASP A 66 5.80 -19.11 19.66
CA ASP A 66 5.45 -19.98 20.80
C ASP A 66 6.14 -21.35 20.76
N ARG A 67 6.99 -21.63 19.76
CA ARG A 67 7.69 -22.92 19.63
C ARG A 67 9.18 -22.81 20.03
N PRO A 68 9.72 -23.78 20.76
CA PRO A 68 11.15 -23.86 21.00
C PRO A 68 11.96 -23.90 19.69
N PRO A 69 13.17 -23.31 19.63
CA PRO A 69 13.95 -23.22 18.39
C PRO A 69 14.21 -24.54 17.68
N GLY A 70 14.42 -25.64 18.43
CA GLY A 70 14.63 -26.99 17.89
C GLY A 70 13.37 -27.68 17.36
N GLN A 71 12.18 -27.12 17.60
CA GLN A 71 10.89 -27.65 17.14
C GLN A 71 10.30 -26.84 15.99
N GLN A 72 11.04 -25.84 15.52
CA GLN A 72 10.64 -25.01 14.39
C GLN A 72 10.72 -25.84 13.09
N PRO A 73 9.80 -25.63 12.14
CA PRO A 73 9.84 -26.31 10.83
C PRO A 73 11.18 -26.10 10.11
N PRO A 74 11.53 -26.94 9.12
CA PRO A 74 12.72 -26.72 8.31
C PRO A 74 12.63 -25.45 7.47
N SER A 75 13.79 -24.94 7.05
CA SER A 75 13.89 -23.91 6.01
C SER A 75 13.51 -24.46 4.64
N GLY A 76 13.19 -23.58 3.69
CA GLY A 76 12.86 -23.95 2.32
C GLY A 76 12.75 -22.75 1.37
N ASP A 77 12.17 -23.00 0.20
CA ASP A 77 11.97 -21.98 -0.82
C ASP A 77 11.06 -20.84 -0.32
N CYS A 78 11.50 -19.61 -0.53
CA CYS A 78 10.81 -18.42 -0.06
C CYS A 78 9.43 -18.22 -0.71
N ARG A 79 9.30 -18.54 -2.00
CA ARG A 79 8.04 -18.36 -2.73
C ARG A 79 7.02 -19.39 -2.30
N GLU A 80 7.46 -20.62 -2.04
CA GLU A 80 6.62 -21.69 -1.54
C GLU A 80 6.14 -21.44 -0.11
N LEU A 81 7.05 -21.11 0.81
CA LEU A 81 6.72 -20.87 2.21
C LEU A 81 5.91 -19.59 2.39
N GLY A 82 6.20 -18.54 1.62
CA GLY A 82 5.46 -17.27 1.69
C GLY A 82 3.97 -17.39 1.36
N ARG A 83 3.55 -18.45 0.66
CA ARG A 83 2.12 -18.72 0.37
C ARG A 83 1.39 -19.48 1.47
N ARG A 84 2.12 -19.99 2.48
CA ARG A 84 1.62 -20.94 3.48
C ARG A 84 1.87 -20.46 4.91
N VAL A 85 2.22 -19.19 5.10
CA VAL A 85 2.48 -18.61 6.43
C VAL A 85 1.16 -18.54 7.20
N PRO A 86 1.02 -19.23 8.34
CA PRO A 86 -0.16 -19.12 9.18
C PRO A 86 -0.22 -17.78 9.93
N GLU A 87 -1.40 -17.44 10.46
CA GLU A 87 -1.65 -16.18 11.18
C GLU A 87 -0.80 -16.03 12.46
N ASP A 88 -0.44 -17.15 13.10
CA ASP A 88 0.36 -17.20 14.33
C ASP A 88 1.88 -17.33 14.07
N ALA A 89 2.32 -17.16 12.83
CA ALA A 89 3.71 -17.31 12.44
C ALA A 89 4.20 -16.15 11.56
N VAL A 90 5.53 -16.05 11.45
CA VAL A 90 6.17 -15.08 10.55
C VAL A 90 7.11 -15.80 9.58
N LEU A 91 7.28 -15.22 8.38
CA LEU A 91 8.29 -15.67 7.45
C LEU A 91 9.61 -14.94 7.75
N ILE A 92 10.64 -15.68 8.14
CA ILE A 92 12.00 -15.16 8.30
C ILE A 92 12.85 -15.54 7.08
N ARG A 93 13.79 -14.68 6.71
CA ARG A 93 14.65 -14.85 5.53
C ARG A 93 16.13 -14.85 5.92
N GLY A 94 16.85 -15.83 5.35
CA GLY A 94 18.31 -15.90 5.29
C GLY A 94 18.93 -14.67 4.62
N ARG A 95 19.77 -13.93 5.35
CA ARG A 95 20.60 -12.84 4.84
C ARG A 95 22.03 -13.33 4.66
#